data_AF-A0A7J6QWW0-F1
#
_entry.id   AF-A0A7J6QWW0-F1
#
_cell.length_a   1.000
_cell.length_b   1.000
_cell.length_c   1.000
_cell.angle_alpha   90.00
_cell.angle_beta   90.00
_cell.angle_gamma   90.00
#
_symmetry.space_group_name_H-M   'P 1'
#
loop_
_entity.id
_entity.type
_entity.pdbx_description
1 polymer ?
#
loop_
_entity_poly.entity_id
_entity_poly.type
_entity_poly.pdbx_seq_one_letter_code
_entity_poly.pdbx_strand_id
1 'polypeptide(L)'
;MSSSVVRGHHPTFELIFFQLEAPHTAGLLERHVEVAKYIASSRSEGWRYSELSDLTELLKRLVKLFDDRREVEILNAIRQLLANCCRPFISEKASDVMVYGRELPRLVEVVGTCVLPTASAAGEDTPEVAEGKKNLRSVIAEFMAALAKTGQSEVAEREVSQEAARSVLAATGTANLRVIFEARDTLDQLVEEFRRETDPSVAVKMLLMFRDLAVFRPLCERLVNLGLPILVVRLLRVNLHKTGEVVLVATELLGTFMELDAVNASVACGSADFFEVVSDILNELVSLSAVKYKICRNDLAAIVMLIIGNGSAKIHQQLASSGLLSLLLFWTKVVESPADYNRVRELTQQRVRHLKPLTNPQTIFDISSLRAGRMGSAEDVQFRIISWRATALAASSDEQCAKEAENFGFIRTLLATLEGGDVSGGSTEYAAKLEDAALSALSRLLEGDVGLRKAFAD
;
A
#
# COMPACT_ATOMS: atom_id res chain seq x y z
N MET A 1 24.28 41.76 -28.84
CA MET A 1 23.43 41.10 -29.84
C MET A 1 22.53 40.14 -29.09
N SER A 2 21.35 40.62 -28.73
CA SER A 2 20.38 39.93 -27.89
C SER A 2 19.37 39.29 -28.83
N SER A 3 19.32 37.96 -28.92
CA SER A 3 18.32 37.28 -29.74
C SER A 3 16.95 37.45 -29.08
N SER A 4 16.12 38.32 -29.64
CA SER A 4 14.69 38.38 -29.34
C SER A 4 14.05 37.11 -29.90
N VAL A 5 13.88 36.11 -29.04
CA VAL A 5 12.99 34.99 -29.31
C VAL A 5 11.59 35.59 -29.47
N VAL A 6 11.10 35.56 -30.71
CA VAL A 6 9.72 35.91 -31.06
C VAL A 6 8.82 34.95 -30.28
N ARG A 7 8.24 35.43 -29.16
CA ARG A 7 7.15 34.74 -28.48
C ARG A 7 5.96 34.76 -29.44
N GLY A 8 5.80 33.68 -30.21
CA GLY A 8 4.59 33.46 -30.99
C GLY A 8 3.38 33.67 -30.10
N HIS A 9 2.43 34.47 -30.54
CA HIS A 9 1.16 34.65 -29.84
C HIS A 9 0.44 33.29 -29.82
N HIS A 10 0.52 32.60 -28.69
CA HIS A 10 -0.31 31.44 -28.44
C HIS A 10 -1.78 31.91 -28.48
N PRO A 11 -2.68 31.22 -29.19
CA PRO A 11 -4.09 31.57 -29.19
C PRO A 11 -4.62 31.58 -27.75
N THR A 12 -5.41 32.60 -27.40
CA THR A 12 -6.05 32.69 -26.10
C THR A 12 -7.08 31.57 -25.96
N PHE A 13 -7.26 31.03 -24.75
CA PHE A 13 -8.24 29.98 -24.48
C PHE A 13 -9.66 30.37 -24.92
N GLU A 14 -10.02 31.64 -24.82
CA GLU A 14 -11.28 32.18 -25.35
C GLU A 14 -11.46 31.90 -26.86
N LEU A 15 -10.41 32.13 -27.65
CA LEU A 15 -10.45 31.94 -29.10
C LEU A 15 -10.49 30.44 -29.45
N ILE A 16 -9.85 29.62 -28.62
CA ILE A 16 -9.88 28.16 -28.71
C ILE A 16 -11.29 27.64 -28.42
N PHE A 17 -11.90 28.03 -27.29
CA PHE A 17 -13.24 27.60 -26.92
C PHE A 17 -14.29 28.07 -27.91
N PHE A 18 -14.20 29.31 -28.40
CA PHE A 18 -15.06 29.80 -29.46
C PHE A 18 -15.01 28.91 -30.71
N GLN A 19 -13.81 28.46 -31.12
CA GLN A 19 -13.66 27.55 -32.26
C GLN A 19 -14.12 26.12 -31.97
N LEU A 20 -14.06 25.65 -30.72
CA LEU A 20 -14.60 24.34 -30.34
C LEU A 20 -16.14 24.35 -30.30
N GLU A 21 -16.74 25.50 -29.98
CA GLU A 21 -18.20 25.68 -29.85
C GLU A 21 -18.91 26.12 -31.13
N ALA A 22 -18.17 26.65 -32.11
CA ALA A 22 -18.83 27.19 -33.30
C ALA A 22 -19.62 26.09 -34.05
N PRO A 23 -20.86 26.38 -34.51
CA PRO A 23 -21.76 25.35 -35.05
C PRO A 23 -21.18 24.53 -36.22
N HIS A 24 -20.26 25.13 -36.97
CA HIS A 24 -19.62 24.53 -38.15
C HIS A 24 -18.37 23.70 -37.82
N THR A 25 -17.90 23.73 -36.57
CA THR A 25 -16.69 23.03 -36.08
C THR A 25 -16.95 22.13 -34.89
N ALA A 26 -18.09 22.28 -34.20
CA ALA A 26 -18.47 21.47 -33.05
C ALA A 26 -18.53 19.96 -33.34
N GLY A 27 -18.77 19.56 -34.60
CA GLY A 27 -18.77 18.16 -35.03
C GLY A 27 -17.42 17.63 -35.53
N LEU A 28 -16.39 18.48 -35.65
CA LEU A 28 -15.08 18.11 -36.23
C LEU A 28 -14.14 17.58 -35.15
N LEU A 29 -14.22 16.28 -34.90
CA LEU A 29 -13.43 15.61 -33.88
C LEU A 29 -11.91 15.81 -34.06
N GLU A 30 -11.40 15.63 -35.28
CA GLU A 30 -9.97 15.79 -35.59
C GLU A 30 -9.45 17.16 -35.12
N ARG A 31 -10.23 18.22 -35.34
CA ARG A 31 -9.87 19.57 -34.94
C ARG A 31 -9.81 19.73 -33.42
N HIS A 32 -10.76 19.15 -32.68
CA HIS A 32 -10.76 19.21 -31.21
C HIS A 32 -9.54 18.50 -30.62
N VAL A 33 -9.21 17.32 -31.17
CA VAL A 33 -8.03 16.54 -30.80
C VAL A 33 -6.73 17.29 -31.14
N GLU A 34 -6.61 17.83 -32.36
CA GLU A 34 -5.43 18.58 -32.78
C GLU A 34 -5.18 19.82 -31.93
N VAL A 35 -6.23 20.57 -31.61
CA VAL A 35 -6.16 21.73 -30.71
C VAL A 35 -5.66 21.31 -29.33
N ALA A 36 -6.21 20.24 -28.76
CA ALA A 36 -5.76 19.74 -27.46
C ALA A 36 -4.28 19.29 -27.48
N LYS A 37 -3.86 18.57 -28.53
CA LYS A 37 -2.46 18.16 -28.73
C LYS A 37 -1.52 19.36 -28.90
N TYR A 38 -1.94 20.39 -29.63
CA TYR A 38 -1.19 21.63 -29.80
C TYR A 38 -1.01 22.35 -28.45
N ILE A 39 -2.08 22.51 -27.67
CA ILE A 39 -2.03 23.12 -26.35
C ILE A 39 -1.07 22.34 -25.44
N ALA A 40 -1.22 21.02 -25.37
CA ALA A 40 -0.33 20.15 -24.59
C ALA A 40 1.13 20.34 -25.02
N SER A 41 1.42 20.34 -26.32
CA SER A 41 2.78 20.53 -26.84
C SER A 41 3.35 21.91 -26.50
N SER A 42 2.50 22.95 -26.46
CA SER A 42 2.87 24.32 -26.10
C SER A 42 3.06 24.55 -24.59
N ARG A 43 2.75 23.55 -23.76
CA ARG A 43 2.87 23.58 -22.29
C ARG A 43 3.83 22.51 -21.79
N SER A 44 4.88 22.25 -22.57
CA SER A 44 5.89 21.25 -22.26
C SER A 44 6.64 21.53 -20.95
N GLU A 45 6.69 22.77 -20.44
CA GLU A 45 7.32 23.11 -19.16
C GLU A 45 6.40 22.93 -17.95
N GLY A 46 5.09 22.74 -18.16
CA GLY A 46 4.07 22.69 -17.10
C GLY A 46 2.96 23.71 -17.33
N TRP A 47 1.90 23.61 -16.52
CA TRP A 47 0.74 24.47 -16.57
C TRP A 47 0.88 25.69 -15.67
N ARG A 48 0.39 26.86 -16.09
CA ARG A 48 0.34 28.03 -15.22
C ARG A 48 -0.89 27.99 -14.33
N TYR A 49 -0.79 28.57 -13.13
CA TYR A 49 -1.93 28.71 -12.23
C TYR A 49 -3.10 29.47 -12.88
N SER A 50 -2.83 30.50 -13.67
CA SER A 50 -3.86 31.27 -14.39
C SER A 50 -4.63 30.47 -15.45
N GLU A 51 -4.10 29.32 -15.87
CA GLU A 51 -4.68 28.47 -16.94
C GLU A 51 -5.51 27.31 -16.37
N LEU A 52 -5.57 27.14 -15.04
CA LEU A 52 -6.24 25.99 -14.41
C LEU A 52 -7.74 25.91 -14.75
N SER A 53 -8.43 27.05 -14.79
CA SER A 53 -9.85 27.10 -15.14
C SER A 53 -10.08 26.63 -16.57
N ASP A 54 -9.24 27.10 -17.50
CA ASP A 54 -9.35 26.74 -18.92
C ASP A 54 -8.99 25.28 -19.15
N LEU A 55 -7.93 24.77 -18.51
CA LEU A 55 -7.59 23.36 -18.54
C LEU A 55 -8.74 22.48 -18.04
N THR A 56 -9.35 22.86 -16.92
CA THR A 56 -10.47 22.12 -16.33
C THR A 56 -11.65 22.04 -17.29
N GLU A 57 -12.00 23.16 -17.94
CA GLU A 57 -13.09 23.21 -18.90
C GLU A 57 -12.78 22.42 -20.19
N LEU A 58 -11.53 22.49 -20.68
CA LEU A 58 -11.10 21.70 -21.83
C LEU A 58 -11.18 20.19 -21.54
N LEU A 59 -10.71 19.75 -20.37
CA LEU A 59 -10.80 18.35 -19.96
C LEU A 59 -12.25 17.87 -19.86
N LYS A 60 -13.15 18.64 -19.23
CA LYS A 60 -14.58 18.31 -19.16
C LYS A 60 -15.19 18.07 -20.53
N ARG A 61 -14.85 18.91 -21.51
CA ARG A 61 -15.35 18.79 -22.88
C ARG A 61 -14.82 17.56 -23.59
N LEU A 62 -13.52 17.29 -23.45
CA LEU A 62 -12.91 16.10 -24.05
C LEU A 62 -13.45 14.80 -23.42
N VAL A 63 -13.69 14.78 -22.11
CA VAL A 63 -14.33 13.65 -21.42
C VAL A 63 -15.74 13.43 -21.98
N LYS A 64 -16.56 14.48 -22.04
CA LYS A 64 -17.91 14.39 -22.62
C LYS A 64 -17.89 13.92 -24.07
N LEU A 65 -16.96 14.44 -24.88
CA LEU A 65 -16.81 14.04 -26.28
C LEU A 65 -16.39 12.57 -26.41
N PHE A 66 -15.53 12.08 -25.52
CA PHE A 66 -15.17 10.67 -25.46
C PHE A 66 -16.37 9.80 -25.08
N ASP A 67 -17.20 10.25 -24.14
CA ASP A 67 -18.39 9.50 -23.73
C ASP A 67 -19.39 9.37 -24.88
N ASP A 68 -19.53 10.41 -25.71
CA ASP A 68 -20.41 10.43 -26.88
C ASP A 68 -19.86 9.62 -28.07
N ARG A 69 -18.54 9.60 -28.29
CA ARG A 69 -17.90 9.06 -29.51
C ARG A 69 -17.12 7.76 -29.33
N ARG A 70 -16.57 7.52 -28.14
CA ARG A 70 -15.71 6.36 -27.79
C ARG A 70 -14.43 6.23 -28.63
N GLU A 71 -13.84 7.33 -29.07
CA GLU A 71 -12.64 7.33 -29.92
C GLU A 71 -11.32 7.47 -29.12
N VAL A 72 -10.30 6.70 -29.51
CA VAL A 72 -9.03 6.55 -28.78
C VAL A 72 -8.17 7.83 -28.87
N GLU A 73 -8.30 8.57 -29.97
CA GLU A 73 -7.63 9.84 -30.23
C GLU A 73 -7.96 10.89 -29.15
N ILE A 74 -9.19 10.84 -28.62
CA ILE A 74 -9.64 11.71 -27.54
C ILE A 74 -8.93 11.33 -26.24
N LEU A 75 -8.88 10.03 -25.91
CA LEU A 75 -8.14 9.55 -24.73
C LEU A 75 -6.66 9.95 -24.80
N ASN A 76 -6.06 9.85 -25.98
CA ASN A 76 -4.68 10.27 -26.21
C ASN A 76 -4.48 11.78 -26.01
N ALA A 77 -5.43 12.60 -26.43
CA ALA A 77 -5.39 14.05 -26.19
C ALA A 77 -5.53 14.39 -24.70
N ILE A 78 -6.48 13.77 -23.99
CA ILE A 78 -6.65 13.90 -22.54
C ILE A 78 -5.35 13.51 -21.82
N ARG A 79 -4.78 12.35 -22.18
CA ARG A 79 -3.54 11.85 -21.61
C ARG A 79 -2.38 12.84 -21.77
N GLN A 80 -2.23 13.46 -22.94
CA GLN A 80 -1.17 14.45 -23.17
C GLN A 80 -1.35 15.72 -22.33
N LEU A 81 -2.58 16.22 -22.18
CA LEU A 81 -2.87 17.36 -21.31
C LEU A 81 -2.52 17.05 -19.84
N LEU A 82 -2.91 15.86 -19.37
CA LEU A 82 -2.65 15.42 -18.00
C LEU A 82 -1.17 15.11 -17.73
N ALA A 83 -0.44 14.60 -18.70
CA ALA A 83 0.99 14.33 -18.54
C ALA A 83 1.78 15.60 -18.17
N ASN A 84 1.37 16.77 -18.68
CA ASN A 84 1.97 18.04 -18.31
C ASN A 84 1.54 18.52 -16.91
N CYS A 85 0.44 18.00 -16.36
CA CYS A 85 0.00 18.27 -14.99
C CYS A 85 0.86 17.54 -13.95
N CYS A 86 1.62 16.52 -14.35
CA CYS A 86 2.59 15.85 -13.48
C CYS A 86 3.80 16.74 -13.13
N ARG A 87 3.93 17.92 -13.76
CA ARG A 87 4.95 18.92 -13.46
C ARG A 87 4.42 19.95 -12.46
N PRO A 88 5.29 20.61 -11.66
CA PRO A 88 4.87 21.68 -10.78
C PRO A 88 4.16 22.80 -11.54
N PHE A 89 3.05 23.30 -10.99
CA PHE A 89 2.34 24.44 -11.57
C PHE A 89 3.19 25.71 -11.49
N ILE A 90 3.22 26.46 -12.59
CA ILE A 90 4.03 27.66 -12.75
C ILE A 90 3.27 28.86 -12.19
N SER A 91 3.90 29.57 -11.25
CA SER A 91 3.42 30.83 -10.69
C SER A 91 4.20 31.97 -11.33
N GLU A 92 3.53 32.92 -12.01
CA GLU A 92 4.20 34.11 -12.56
C GLU A 92 4.36 35.19 -11.48
N LYS A 93 3.43 35.22 -10.52
CA LYS A 93 3.43 36.09 -9.34
C LYS A 93 3.12 35.25 -8.10
N ALA A 94 3.63 35.67 -6.94
CA ALA A 94 3.33 34.99 -5.67
C ALA A 94 1.82 34.95 -5.34
N SER A 95 1.05 35.94 -5.82
CA SER A 95 -0.40 35.99 -5.66
C SER A 95 -1.16 34.92 -6.45
N ASP A 96 -0.56 34.34 -7.50
CA ASP A 96 -1.28 33.46 -8.42
C ASP A 96 -1.75 32.18 -7.73
N VAL A 97 -0.94 31.63 -6.81
CA VAL A 97 -1.31 30.46 -5.99
C VAL A 97 -2.59 30.76 -5.18
N MET A 98 -2.70 31.95 -4.61
CA MET A 98 -3.86 32.36 -3.80
C MET A 98 -5.09 32.66 -4.67
N VAL A 99 -4.90 33.28 -5.84
CA VAL A 99 -5.99 33.74 -6.70
C VAL A 99 -6.57 32.60 -7.53
N TYR A 100 -5.71 31.80 -8.15
CA TYR A 100 -6.12 30.75 -9.10
C TYR A 100 -6.01 29.34 -8.53
N GLY A 101 -5.21 29.12 -7.48
CA GLY A 101 -5.11 27.79 -6.84
C GLY A 101 -6.44 27.26 -6.29
N ARG A 102 -7.43 28.13 -6.07
CA ARG A 102 -8.81 27.75 -5.73
C ARG A 102 -9.52 26.89 -6.80
N GLU A 103 -9.03 26.86 -8.03
CA GLU A 103 -9.57 26.01 -9.11
C GLU A 103 -9.00 24.58 -9.08
N LEU A 104 -7.93 24.33 -8.31
CA LEU A 104 -7.29 23.03 -8.22
C LEU A 104 -8.22 21.90 -7.73
N PRO A 105 -9.10 22.10 -6.73
CA PRO A 105 -10.09 21.07 -6.36
C PRO A 105 -10.98 20.64 -7.54
N ARG A 106 -11.46 21.61 -8.33
CA ARG A 106 -12.29 21.32 -9.51
C ARG A 106 -11.51 20.55 -10.58
N LEU A 107 -10.24 20.87 -10.78
CA LEU A 107 -9.38 20.11 -11.67
C LEU A 107 -9.26 18.66 -11.18
N VAL A 108 -9.01 18.43 -9.88
CA VAL A 108 -8.91 17.08 -9.29
C VAL A 108 -10.22 16.30 -9.42
N GLU A 109 -11.37 16.95 -9.26
CA GLU A 109 -12.68 16.33 -9.50
C GLU A 109 -12.84 15.88 -10.95
N VAL A 110 -12.52 16.75 -11.92
CA VAL A 110 -12.59 16.42 -13.35
C VAL A 110 -11.62 15.29 -13.70
N VAL A 111 -10.40 15.34 -13.19
CA VAL A 111 -9.42 14.26 -13.37
C VAL A 111 -9.95 12.95 -12.78
N GLY A 112 -10.63 12.99 -11.63
CA GLY A 112 -11.37 11.85 -11.09
C GLY A 112 -12.40 11.31 -12.07
N THR A 113 -13.19 12.15 -12.71
CA THR A 113 -14.18 11.68 -13.70
C THR A 113 -13.56 11.03 -14.93
N CYS A 114 -12.32 11.37 -15.30
CA CYS A 114 -11.58 10.66 -16.35
C CYS A 114 -11.29 9.18 -16.01
N VAL A 115 -11.36 8.82 -14.73
CA VAL A 115 -11.15 7.47 -14.20
C VAL A 115 -12.42 6.61 -14.34
N LEU A 116 -13.61 7.21 -14.45
CA LEU A 116 -14.86 6.48 -14.53
C LEU A 116 -14.91 5.61 -15.80
N PRO A 117 -15.26 4.32 -15.70
CA PRO A 117 -15.86 3.64 -16.83
C PRO A 117 -17.21 4.32 -17.02
N THR A 118 -17.38 5.07 -18.11
CA THR A 118 -18.66 5.72 -18.37
C THR A 118 -19.76 4.66 -18.29
N ALA A 119 -20.61 4.81 -17.28
CA ALA A 119 -21.67 3.87 -16.99
C ALA A 119 -22.52 3.67 -18.25
N SER A 120 -22.82 2.40 -18.54
CA SER A 120 -23.81 1.96 -19.55
C SER A 120 -23.45 2.16 -21.03
N ALA A 121 -22.87 1.13 -21.63
CA ALA A 121 -23.59 0.29 -22.60
C ALA A 121 -22.81 -1.01 -22.78
N ALA A 122 -23.51 -2.12 -22.97
CA ALA A 122 -22.98 -3.47 -23.16
C ALA A 122 -22.24 -3.64 -24.51
N GLY A 123 -21.23 -2.81 -24.76
CA GLY A 123 -20.25 -2.98 -25.83
C GLY A 123 -18.89 -3.27 -25.21
N GLU A 124 -18.26 -4.37 -25.61
CA GLU A 124 -16.86 -4.61 -25.29
C GLU A 124 -16.03 -3.45 -25.86
N ASP A 125 -15.26 -2.76 -25.01
CA ASP A 125 -14.29 -1.77 -25.47
C ASP A 125 -13.38 -2.44 -26.52
N THR A 126 -13.07 -1.72 -27.60
CA THR A 126 -12.05 -2.20 -28.52
C THR A 126 -10.71 -2.32 -27.78
N PRO A 127 -9.80 -3.21 -28.21
CA PRO A 127 -8.48 -3.34 -27.57
C PRO A 127 -7.72 -2.02 -27.46
N GLU A 128 -7.87 -1.13 -28.45
CA GLU A 128 -7.24 0.18 -28.47
C GLU A 128 -7.84 1.14 -27.43
N VAL A 129 -9.16 1.12 -27.23
CA VAL A 129 -9.84 1.91 -26.19
C VAL A 129 -9.46 1.39 -24.80
N ALA A 130 -9.39 0.07 -24.62
CA ALA A 130 -8.96 -0.53 -23.36
C ALA A 130 -7.52 -0.11 -22.99
N GLU A 131 -6.60 -0.15 -23.96
CA GLU A 131 -5.21 0.30 -23.79
C GLU A 131 -5.14 1.83 -23.57
N GLY A 132 -5.98 2.62 -24.25
CA GLY A 132 -6.10 4.05 -24.02
C GLY A 132 -6.53 4.39 -22.59
N LYS A 133 -7.56 3.71 -22.07
CA LYS A 133 -8.04 3.87 -20.68
C LYS A 133 -6.97 3.46 -19.66
N LYS A 134 -6.25 2.36 -19.93
CA LYS A 134 -5.12 1.93 -19.11
C LYS A 134 -4.03 3.00 -19.01
N ASN A 135 -3.61 3.55 -20.16
CA ASN A 135 -2.60 4.61 -20.20
C ASN A 135 -3.08 5.88 -19.50
N LEU A 136 -4.38 6.19 -19.56
CA LEU A 136 -4.96 7.31 -18.85
C LEU A 136 -4.92 7.10 -17.32
N ARG A 137 -5.31 5.93 -16.81
CA ARG A 137 -5.19 5.59 -15.37
C ARG A 137 -3.77 5.72 -14.86
N SER A 138 -2.79 5.27 -15.65
CA SER A 138 -1.36 5.44 -15.33
C SER A 138 -0.99 6.91 -15.13
N VAL A 139 -1.38 7.81 -16.04
CA VAL A 139 -1.04 9.24 -15.96
C VAL A 139 -1.80 9.92 -14.84
N ILE A 140 -3.04 9.53 -14.56
CA ILE A 140 -3.81 10.06 -13.44
C ILE A 140 -3.14 9.70 -12.10
N ALA A 141 -2.68 8.45 -11.94
CA ALA A 141 -1.95 8.04 -10.75
C ALA A 141 -0.66 8.87 -10.56
N GLU A 142 0.09 9.12 -11.64
CA GLU A 142 1.27 9.98 -11.62
C GLU A 142 0.94 11.43 -11.24
N PHE A 143 -0.13 11.99 -11.81
CA PHE A 143 -0.59 13.35 -11.48
C PHE A 143 -0.94 13.47 -10.00
N MET A 144 -1.74 12.55 -9.48
CA MET A 144 -2.16 12.55 -8.07
C MET A 144 -0.96 12.38 -7.13
N ALA A 145 -0.01 11.50 -7.48
CA ALA A 145 1.23 11.33 -6.71
C ALA A 145 2.12 12.59 -6.73
N ALA A 146 2.28 13.23 -7.89
CA ALA A 146 3.04 14.48 -8.02
C ALA A 146 2.39 15.61 -7.21
N LEU A 147 1.07 15.71 -7.26
CA LEU A 147 0.29 16.70 -6.52
C LEU A 147 0.43 16.49 -5.01
N ALA A 148 0.35 15.25 -4.55
CA ALA A 148 0.52 14.87 -3.15
C ALA A 148 1.90 15.25 -2.60
N LYS A 149 2.97 14.99 -3.37
CA LYS A 149 4.37 15.29 -2.99
C LYS A 149 4.69 16.78 -2.91
N THR A 150 3.97 17.59 -3.66
CA THR A 150 4.22 19.04 -3.71
C THR A 150 4.00 19.66 -2.33
N GLY A 151 5.04 20.34 -1.82
CA GLY A 151 5.05 20.95 -0.49
C GLY A 151 5.44 20.01 0.66
N GLN A 152 5.59 18.69 0.45
CA GLN A 152 6.05 17.78 1.51
C GLN A 152 7.50 18.03 1.90
N SER A 153 8.38 18.28 0.91
CA SER A 153 9.79 18.60 1.16
C SER A 153 9.96 19.88 1.97
N GLU A 154 9.11 20.89 1.74
CA GLU A 154 9.15 22.14 2.50
C GLU A 154 8.79 21.92 3.98
N VAL A 155 7.86 21.00 4.28
CA VAL A 155 7.56 20.60 5.66
C VAL A 155 8.75 19.87 6.26
N ALA A 156 9.36 18.94 5.51
CA ALA A 156 10.52 18.20 5.97
C ALA A 156 11.75 19.09 6.26
N GLU A 157 11.96 20.16 5.49
CA GLU A 157 13.06 21.11 5.68
C GLU A 157 12.85 22.07 6.86
N ARG A 158 11.59 22.34 7.24
CA ARG A 158 11.27 23.25 8.36
C ARG A 158 11.40 22.60 9.72
N GLU A 159 11.23 21.29 9.80
CA GLU A 159 11.19 20.57 11.07
C GLU A 159 12.57 20.07 11.51
N VAL A 160 12.76 20.00 12.83
CA VAL A 160 14.04 19.64 13.45
C VAL A 160 14.37 18.14 13.29
N SER A 161 13.35 17.31 13.08
CA SER A 161 13.51 15.87 12.86
C SER A 161 12.52 15.33 11.83
N GLN A 162 12.86 14.19 11.23
CA GLN A 162 12.00 13.50 10.27
C GLN A 162 10.69 13.01 10.92
N GLU A 163 10.73 12.60 12.19
CA GLU A 163 9.53 12.21 12.94
C GLU A 163 8.60 13.39 13.19
N ALA A 164 9.15 14.56 13.54
CA ALA A 164 8.36 15.78 13.69
C ALA A 164 7.69 16.17 12.37
N ALA A 165 8.45 16.13 11.26
CA ALA A 165 7.92 16.37 9.91
C ALA A 165 6.75 15.44 9.57
N ARG A 166 6.90 14.14 9.83
CA ARG A 166 5.85 13.14 9.59
C ARG A 166 4.62 13.41 10.45
N SER A 167 4.80 13.72 11.73
CA SER A 167 3.69 14.04 12.64
C SER A 167 2.92 15.29 12.20
N VAL A 168 3.63 16.35 11.81
CA VAL A 168 3.02 17.58 11.29
C VAL A 168 2.29 17.32 9.98
N LEU A 169 2.90 16.58 9.05
CA LEU A 169 2.28 16.24 7.77
C LEU A 169 1.02 15.37 7.96
N ALA A 170 1.08 14.39 8.86
CA ALA A 170 -0.06 13.54 9.21
C ALA A 170 -1.22 14.34 9.79
N ALA A 171 -0.94 15.30 10.68
CA ALA A 171 -1.97 16.09 11.34
C ALA A 171 -2.55 17.21 10.46
N THR A 172 -1.69 17.90 9.71
CA THR A 172 -2.07 19.14 9.01
C THR A 172 -2.19 19.00 7.51
N GLY A 173 -1.44 18.08 6.89
CA GLY A 173 -1.35 17.96 5.44
C GLY A 173 -0.75 19.19 4.75
N THR A 174 -0.35 19.02 3.49
CA THR A 174 -0.05 20.14 2.60
C THR A 174 -1.34 20.75 2.05
N ALA A 175 -1.29 21.96 1.48
CA ALA A 175 -2.43 22.56 0.80
C ALA A 175 -3.02 21.62 -0.27
N ASN A 176 -2.15 20.95 -1.05
CA ASN A 176 -2.57 20.04 -2.10
C ASN A 176 -3.20 18.75 -1.57
N LEU A 177 -2.71 18.19 -0.47
CA LEU A 177 -3.34 17.03 0.17
C LEU A 177 -4.75 17.38 0.68
N ARG A 178 -4.97 18.59 1.19
CA ARG A 178 -6.30 19.07 1.57
C ARG A 178 -7.21 19.25 0.36
N VAL A 179 -6.69 19.79 -0.74
CA VAL A 179 -7.43 19.90 -2.00
C VAL A 179 -7.91 18.52 -2.50
N ILE A 180 -7.04 17.51 -2.45
CA ILE A 180 -7.40 16.14 -2.84
C ILE A 180 -8.45 15.55 -1.88
N PHE A 181 -8.34 15.84 -0.59
CA PHE A 181 -9.33 15.42 0.40
C PHE A 181 -10.69 16.08 0.18
N GLU A 182 -10.71 17.36 -0.19
CA GLU A 182 -11.90 18.16 -0.48
C GLU A 182 -12.59 17.74 -1.79
N ALA A 183 -11.84 17.26 -2.78
CA ALA A 183 -12.37 16.69 -4.01
C ALA A 183 -13.16 15.40 -3.68
N ARG A 184 -14.47 15.56 -3.51
CA ARG A 184 -15.37 14.45 -3.14
C ARG A 184 -15.44 13.44 -4.30
N ASP A 185 -15.63 12.17 -3.96
CA ASP A 185 -15.72 11.03 -4.88
C ASP A 185 -14.46 10.66 -5.70
N THR A 186 -13.49 11.56 -5.94
CA THR A 186 -12.27 11.23 -6.72
C THR A 186 -11.51 10.04 -6.12
N LEU A 187 -11.33 10.03 -4.80
CA LEU A 187 -10.61 8.95 -4.12
C LEU A 187 -11.36 7.62 -4.19
N ASP A 188 -12.67 7.66 -4.01
CA ASP A 188 -13.57 6.50 -4.08
C ASP A 188 -13.49 5.88 -5.48
N GLN A 189 -13.53 6.69 -6.53
CA GLN A 189 -13.39 6.27 -7.92
C GLN A 189 -12.02 5.63 -8.20
N LEU A 190 -10.94 6.23 -7.68
CA LEU A 190 -9.59 5.67 -7.82
C LEU A 190 -9.46 4.30 -7.13
N VAL A 191 -10.07 4.12 -5.95
CA VAL A 191 -10.07 2.82 -5.26
C VAL A 191 -10.92 1.77 -6.01
N GLU A 192 -12.07 2.17 -6.56
CA GLU A 192 -12.90 1.29 -7.40
C GLU A 192 -12.16 0.83 -8.66
N GLU A 193 -11.43 1.71 -9.34
CA GLU A 193 -10.62 1.30 -10.50
C GLU A 193 -9.42 0.44 -10.09
N PHE A 194 -8.79 0.72 -8.95
CA PHE A 194 -7.71 -0.12 -8.44
C PHE A 194 -8.18 -1.55 -8.18
N ARG A 195 -9.42 -1.74 -7.71
CA ARG A 195 -10.02 -3.07 -7.50
C ARG A 195 -10.10 -3.89 -8.79
N ARG A 196 -10.26 -3.24 -9.93
CA ARG A 196 -10.40 -3.87 -11.26
C ARG A 196 -9.08 -3.95 -12.02
N GLU A 197 -8.01 -3.33 -11.50
CA GLU A 197 -6.73 -3.26 -12.20
C GLU A 197 -6.02 -4.62 -12.20
N THR A 198 -5.57 -5.03 -13.38
CA THR A 198 -4.91 -6.32 -13.60
C THR A 198 -3.49 -6.16 -14.14
N ASP A 199 -3.17 -4.98 -14.68
CA ASP A 199 -1.84 -4.66 -15.19
C ASP A 199 -0.90 -4.28 -14.02
N PRO A 200 0.22 -5.02 -13.82
CA PRO A 200 1.15 -4.73 -12.73
C PRO A 200 1.77 -3.34 -12.80
N SER A 201 2.03 -2.80 -13.99
CA SER A 201 2.69 -1.50 -14.15
C SER A 201 1.79 -0.34 -13.72
N VAL A 202 0.48 -0.44 -14.00
CA VAL A 202 -0.51 0.54 -13.54
C VAL A 202 -0.76 0.38 -12.05
N ALA A 203 -0.85 -0.86 -11.56
CA ALA A 203 -1.04 -1.14 -10.13
C ALA A 203 0.09 -0.55 -9.27
N VAL A 204 1.36 -0.65 -9.70
CA VAL A 204 2.50 0.01 -9.00
C VAL A 204 2.28 1.50 -8.88
N LYS A 205 1.89 2.17 -9.98
CA LYS A 205 1.70 3.62 -9.99
C LYS A 205 0.55 4.04 -9.09
N MET A 206 -0.55 3.29 -9.08
CA MET A 206 -1.68 3.52 -8.17
C MET A 206 -1.28 3.28 -6.71
N LEU A 207 -0.48 2.25 -6.40
CA LEU A 207 0.04 2.03 -5.05
C LEU A 207 0.95 3.18 -4.58
N LEU A 208 1.85 3.66 -5.44
CA LEU A 208 2.71 4.82 -5.15
C LEU A 208 1.87 6.06 -4.87
N MET A 209 0.84 6.31 -5.70
CA MET A 209 -0.14 7.36 -5.48
C MET A 209 -0.80 7.22 -4.10
N PHE A 210 -1.38 6.05 -3.77
CA PHE A 210 -2.04 5.86 -2.47
C PHE A 210 -1.09 6.03 -1.30
N ARG A 211 0.16 5.57 -1.41
CA ARG A 211 1.20 5.81 -0.40
C ARG A 211 1.48 7.29 -0.21
N ASP A 212 1.68 8.03 -1.30
CA ASP A 212 1.98 9.45 -1.24
C ASP A 212 0.79 10.28 -0.70
N LEU A 213 -0.45 9.79 -0.85
CA LEU A 213 -1.68 10.36 -0.28
C LEU A 213 -1.87 10.00 1.20
N ALA A 214 -1.56 8.77 1.59
CA ALA A 214 -1.81 8.23 2.92
C ALA A 214 -1.01 8.93 4.02
N VAL A 215 0.01 9.73 3.67
CA VAL A 215 0.80 10.51 4.65
C VAL A 215 -0.02 11.55 5.42
N PHE A 216 -1.23 11.90 4.97
CA PHE A 216 -2.16 12.80 5.64
C PHE A 216 -3.32 11.99 6.26
N ARG A 217 -3.49 12.09 7.59
CA ARG A 217 -4.39 11.19 8.35
C ARG A 217 -5.83 11.14 7.82
N PRO A 218 -6.51 12.26 7.48
CA PRO A 218 -7.87 12.21 6.94
C PRO A 218 -7.98 11.46 5.59
N LEU A 219 -6.94 11.52 4.74
CA LEU A 219 -6.89 10.71 3.52
C LEU A 219 -6.62 9.24 3.84
N CYS A 220 -5.70 8.96 4.78
CA CYS A 220 -5.43 7.62 5.28
C CYS A 220 -6.70 6.92 5.80
N GLU A 221 -7.43 7.58 6.71
CA GLU A 221 -8.70 7.11 7.27
C GLU A 221 -9.72 6.83 6.15
N ARG A 222 -9.84 7.73 5.16
CA ARG A 222 -10.75 7.53 4.02
C ARG A 222 -10.34 6.31 3.18
N LEU A 223 -9.05 6.14 2.89
CA LEU A 223 -8.54 4.98 2.14
C LEU A 223 -8.80 3.65 2.88
N VAL A 224 -8.62 3.64 4.20
CA VAL A 224 -8.93 2.49 5.05
C VAL A 224 -10.42 2.17 4.98
N ASN A 225 -11.29 3.17 5.12
CA ASN A 225 -12.75 3.01 5.07
C ASN A 225 -13.25 2.53 3.70
N LEU A 226 -12.55 2.86 2.61
CA LEU A 226 -12.82 2.35 1.26
C LEU A 226 -12.36 0.90 1.04
N GLY A 227 -11.78 0.25 2.06
CA GLY A 227 -11.33 -1.14 2.01
C GLY A 227 -10.02 -1.35 1.25
N LEU A 228 -9.25 -0.28 1.02
CA LEU A 228 -7.98 -0.37 0.30
C LEU A 228 -6.98 -1.39 0.90
N PRO A 229 -6.83 -1.55 2.23
CA PRO A 229 -5.89 -2.53 2.80
C PRO A 229 -6.12 -3.97 2.30
N ILE A 230 -7.38 -4.39 2.18
CA ILE A 230 -7.73 -5.73 1.69
C ILE A 230 -7.37 -5.86 0.20
N LEU A 231 -7.61 -4.83 -0.60
CA LEU A 231 -7.26 -4.80 -2.02
C LEU A 231 -5.74 -4.89 -2.22
N VAL A 232 -4.97 -4.18 -1.40
CA VAL A 232 -3.50 -4.20 -1.45
C VAL A 232 -2.96 -5.61 -1.16
N VAL A 233 -3.48 -6.30 -0.14
CA VAL A 233 -3.04 -7.67 0.18
C VAL A 233 -3.45 -8.67 -0.90
N ARG A 234 -4.64 -8.53 -1.51
CA ARG A 234 -5.02 -9.36 -2.66
C ARG A 234 -4.12 -9.12 -3.87
N LEU A 235 -3.75 -7.87 -4.14
CA LEU A 235 -2.81 -7.52 -5.21
C LEU A 235 -1.42 -8.14 -4.95
N LEU A 236 -0.94 -8.08 -3.71
CA LEU A 236 0.32 -8.71 -3.29
C LEU A 236 0.36 -10.19 -3.63
N ARG A 237 -0.70 -10.94 -3.28
CA ARG A 237 -0.81 -12.38 -3.59
C ARG A 237 -0.69 -12.67 -5.08
N VAL A 238 -1.26 -11.84 -5.95
CA VAL A 238 -1.23 -12.05 -7.41
C VAL A 238 0.10 -11.66 -8.06
N ASN A 239 0.87 -10.76 -7.42
CA ASN A 239 2.05 -10.14 -8.02
C ASN A 239 3.38 -10.46 -7.32
N LEU A 240 3.37 -11.31 -6.28
CA LEU A 240 4.55 -11.62 -5.46
C LEU A 240 5.78 -12.04 -6.29
N HIS A 241 5.55 -12.82 -7.36
CA HIS A 241 6.59 -13.30 -8.27
C HIS A 241 6.86 -12.40 -9.49
N LYS A 242 5.99 -11.43 -9.78
CA LYS A 242 6.04 -10.66 -11.03
C LYS A 242 6.92 -9.43 -10.92
N THR A 243 6.85 -8.73 -9.79
CA THR A 243 7.51 -7.42 -9.62
C THR A 243 7.86 -7.20 -8.15
N GLY A 244 9.15 -7.21 -7.82
CA GLY A 244 9.61 -6.97 -6.44
C GLY A 244 9.27 -5.58 -5.90
N GLU A 245 9.07 -4.59 -6.78
CA GLU A 245 8.70 -3.22 -6.39
C GLU A 245 7.25 -3.13 -5.88
N VAL A 246 6.30 -3.84 -6.51
CA VAL A 246 4.90 -3.93 -6.01
C VAL A 246 4.89 -4.38 -4.57
N VAL A 247 5.72 -5.38 -4.26
CA VAL A 247 5.76 -6.00 -2.94
C VAL A 247 6.17 -5.00 -1.86
N LEU A 248 7.25 -4.26 -2.10
CA LEU A 248 7.77 -3.27 -1.16
C LEU A 248 6.81 -2.09 -0.96
N VAL A 249 6.26 -1.53 -2.06
CA VAL A 249 5.35 -0.38 -1.98
C VAL A 249 4.04 -0.76 -1.29
N ALA A 250 3.53 -1.95 -1.56
CA ALA A 250 2.31 -2.44 -0.92
C ALA A 250 2.50 -2.68 0.58
N THR A 251 3.63 -3.27 1.02
CA THR A 251 3.91 -3.42 2.45
C THR A 251 4.16 -2.08 3.14
N GLU A 252 4.85 -1.14 2.49
CA GLU A 252 5.05 0.22 2.98
C GLU A 252 3.69 0.96 3.18
N LEU A 253 2.78 0.82 2.22
CA LEU A 253 1.44 1.39 2.29
C LEU A 253 0.62 0.79 3.44
N LEU A 254 0.64 -0.54 3.61
CA LEU A 254 -0.03 -1.20 4.73
C LEU A 254 0.55 -0.76 6.08
N GLY A 255 1.88 -0.62 6.17
CA GLY A 255 2.55 -0.07 7.34
C GLY A 255 2.10 1.36 7.64
N THR A 256 1.98 2.20 6.61
CA THR A 256 1.49 3.59 6.74
C THR A 256 0.08 3.64 7.32
N PHE A 257 -0.82 2.75 6.89
CA PHE A 257 -2.17 2.66 7.48
C PHE A 257 -2.12 2.31 8.96
N MET A 258 -1.28 1.36 9.35
CA MET A 258 -1.11 0.96 10.75
C MET A 258 -0.46 2.05 11.61
N GLU A 259 0.47 2.83 11.05
CA GLU A 259 1.14 3.93 11.76
C GLU A 259 0.17 5.09 12.04
N LEU A 260 -0.67 5.45 11.05
CA LEU A 260 -1.48 6.67 11.12
C LEU A 260 -2.90 6.46 11.61
N ASP A 261 -3.48 5.27 11.41
CA ASP A 261 -4.85 4.91 11.79
C ASP A 261 -4.94 3.44 12.26
N ALA A 262 -4.12 3.08 13.24
CA ALA A 262 -3.97 1.71 13.73
C ALA A 262 -5.31 1.02 14.06
N VAL A 263 -6.24 1.74 14.70
CA VAL A 263 -7.51 1.16 15.18
C VAL A 263 -8.43 0.80 14.01
N ASN A 264 -8.74 1.75 13.13
CA ASN A 264 -9.63 1.46 12.01
C ASN A 264 -8.96 0.53 10.99
N ALA A 265 -7.66 0.68 10.77
CA ALA A 265 -6.90 -0.21 9.89
C ALA A 265 -6.93 -1.65 10.42
N SER A 266 -6.83 -1.85 11.74
CA SER A 266 -6.96 -3.18 12.36
C SER A 266 -8.36 -3.75 12.20
N VAL A 267 -9.41 -2.94 12.32
CA VAL A 267 -10.79 -3.36 12.06
C VAL A 267 -11.00 -3.76 10.60
N ALA A 268 -10.49 -2.95 9.66
CA ALA A 268 -10.58 -3.23 8.22
C ALA A 268 -9.81 -4.49 7.82
N CYS A 269 -8.64 -4.72 8.42
CA CYS A 269 -7.80 -5.90 8.15
C CYS A 269 -8.18 -7.13 8.99
N GLY A 270 -9.01 -7.00 10.01
CA GLY A 270 -9.31 -8.05 10.99
C GLY A 270 -10.28 -9.15 10.54
N SER A 271 -10.36 -9.44 9.24
CA SER A 271 -11.24 -10.47 8.66
C SER A 271 -10.51 -11.78 8.39
N ALA A 272 -11.22 -12.92 8.44
CA ALA A 272 -10.64 -14.22 8.05
C ALA A 272 -10.06 -14.18 6.63
N ASP A 273 -10.78 -13.59 5.67
CA ASP A 273 -10.31 -13.40 4.29
C ASP A 273 -8.94 -12.71 4.23
N PHE A 274 -8.76 -11.63 4.99
CA PHE A 274 -7.48 -10.92 5.03
C PHE A 274 -6.37 -11.83 5.57
N PHE A 275 -6.61 -12.50 6.70
CA PHE A 275 -5.61 -13.37 7.32
C PHE A 275 -5.28 -14.61 6.48
N GLU A 276 -6.25 -15.19 5.78
CA GLU A 276 -6.01 -16.29 4.83
C GLU A 276 -5.08 -15.83 3.69
N VAL A 277 -5.31 -14.65 3.13
CA VAL A 277 -4.46 -14.11 2.04
C VAL A 277 -3.06 -13.78 2.57
N VAL A 278 -2.92 -13.20 3.76
CA VAL A 278 -1.61 -12.96 4.40
C VAL A 278 -0.88 -14.28 4.68
N SER A 279 -1.59 -15.31 5.16
CA SER A 279 -1.06 -16.66 5.38
C SER A 279 -0.46 -17.22 4.08
N ASP A 280 -1.20 -17.15 2.98
CA ASP A 280 -0.70 -17.58 1.67
C ASP A 280 0.57 -16.83 1.25
N ILE A 281 0.58 -15.50 1.39
CA ILE A 281 1.72 -14.65 1.02
C ILE A 281 2.95 -14.97 1.86
N LEU A 282 2.81 -15.04 3.19
CA LEU A 282 3.92 -15.36 4.08
C LEU A 282 4.49 -16.74 3.76
N ASN A 283 3.63 -17.71 3.44
CA ASN A 283 4.04 -19.09 3.15
C ASN A 283 4.80 -19.19 1.83
N GLU A 284 4.55 -18.27 0.91
CA GLU A 284 5.34 -18.10 -0.29
C GLU A 284 6.66 -17.37 -0.02
N LEU A 285 6.63 -16.23 0.69
CA LEU A 285 7.81 -15.41 1.01
C LEU A 285 8.89 -16.18 1.76
N VAL A 286 8.48 -17.07 2.67
CA VAL A 286 9.39 -17.91 3.45
C VAL A 286 10.28 -18.81 2.58
N SER A 287 9.81 -19.18 1.38
CA SER A 287 10.58 -19.98 0.42
C SER A 287 11.54 -19.15 -0.45
N LEU A 288 11.48 -17.81 -0.39
CA LEU A 288 12.28 -16.92 -1.21
C LEU A 288 13.53 -16.44 -0.46
N SER A 289 14.70 -16.54 -1.10
CA SER A 289 15.99 -16.31 -0.43
C SER A 289 16.49 -14.85 -0.45
N ALA A 290 15.99 -14.01 -1.35
CA ALA A 290 16.48 -12.64 -1.48
C ALA A 290 16.06 -11.77 -0.28
N VAL A 291 17.00 -10.94 0.20
CA VAL A 291 16.83 -10.09 1.41
C VAL A 291 15.54 -9.27 1.38
N LYS A 292 15.19 -8.67 0.23
CA LYS A 292 13.93 -7.91 0.07
C LYS A 292 12.66 -8.69 0.42
N TYR A 293 12.63 -10.01 0.17
CA TYR A 293 11.49 -10.86 0.50
C TYR A 293 11.46 -11.20 1.99
N LYS A 294 12.62 -11.30 2.64
CA LYS A 294 12.71 -11.43 4.10
C LYS A 294 12.25 -10.15 4.80
N ILE A 295 12.62 -8.98 4.29
CA ILE A 295 12.14 -7.68 4.79
C ILE A 295 10.62 -7.62 4.69
N CYS A 296 10.06 -7.88 3.50
CA CYS A 296 8.61 -7.92 3.29
C CYS A 296 7.89 -8.91 4.23
N ARG A 297 8.44 -10.12 4.41
CA ARG A 297 7.92 -11.13 5.35
C ARG A 297 7.85 -10.57 6.77
N ASN A 298 8.90 -9.89 7.20
CA ASN A 298 8.98 -9.30 8.53
C ASN A 298 8.00 -8.13 8.69
N ASP A 299 7.89 -7.27 7.68
CA ASP A 299 6.95 -6.15 7.69
C ASP A 299 5.50 -6.64 7.76
N LEU A 300 5.15 -7.67 6.98
CA LEU A 300 3.82 -8.30 7.05
C LEU A 300 3.55 -8.92 8.41
N ALA A 301 4.53 -9.60 9.01
CA ALA A 301 4.38 -10.12 10.37
C ALA A 301 4.22 -9.00 11.41
N ALA A 302 4.92 -7.87 11.23
CA ALA A 302 4.77 -6.70 12.10
C ALA A 302 3.38 -6.07 11.96
N ILE A 303 2.87 -5.96 10.73
CA ILE A 303 1.50 -5.51 10.46
C ILE A 303 0.48 -6.44 11.15
N VAL A 304 0.65 -7.76 11.05
CA VAL A 304 -0.21 -8.72 11.76
C VAL A 304 -0.14 -8.51 13.28
N MET A 305 1.06 -8.33 13.84
CA MET A 305 1.23 -8.03 15.27
C MET A 305 0.50 -6.75 15.67
N LEU A 306 0.56 -5.69 14.85
CA LEU A 306 -0.15 -4.43 15.10
C LEU A 306 -1.67 -4.59 15.02
N ILE A 307 -2.17 -5.39 14.07
CA ILE A 307 -3.60 -5.74 13.94
C ILE A 307 -4.08 -6.46 15.20
N ILE A 308 -3.28 -7.40 15.72
CA ILE A 308 -3.59 -8.11 16.97
C ILE A 308 -3.54 -7.15 18.17
N GLY A 309 -2.55 -6.26 18.20
CA GLY A 309 -2.33 -5.19 19.19
C GLY A 309 -3.51 -4.28 19.41
N ASN A 310 -4.15 -3.87 18.31
CA ASN A 310 -5.28 -2.95 18.33
C ASN A 310 -6.62 -3.66 18.09
N GLY A 311 -6.59 -5.00 18.03
CA GLY A 311 -7.74 -5.82 17.63
C GLY A 311 -8.66 -6.16 18.80
N SER A 312 -9.93 -6.44 18.48
CA SER A 312 -10.90 -6.99 19.44
C SER A 312 -10.80 -8.52 19.52
N ALA A 313 -11.46 -9.13 20.50
CA ALA A 313 -11.56 -10.59 20.61
C ALA A 313 -12.08 -11.25 19.31
N LYS A 314 -12.96 -10.57 18.56
CA LYS A 314 -13.42 -11.05 17.24
C LYS A 314 -12.24 -11.22 16.27
N ILE A 315 -11.30 -10.29 16.24
CA ILE A 315 -10.12 -10.34 15.36
C ILE A 315 -9.21 -11.51 15.76
N HIS A 316 -9.04 -11.76 17.07
CA HIS A 316 -8.27 -12.91 17.55
C HIS A 316 -8.92 -14.24 17.15
N GLN A 317 -10.25 -14.34 17.23
CA GLN A 317 -10.98 -15.53 16.74
C GLN A 317 -10.81 -15.72 15.22
N GLN A 318 -10.90 -14.63 14.43
CA GLN A 318 -10.65 -14.70 12.98
C GLN A 318 -9.22 -15.16 12.68
N LEU A 319 -8.23 -14.64 13.42
CA LEU A 319 -6.83 -15.05 13.32
C LEU A 319 -6.66 -16.55 13.58
N ALA A 320 -7.23 -17.08 14.66
CA ALA A 320 -7.17 -18.50 14.98
C ALA A 320 -7.86 -19.37 13.92
N SER A 321 -8.98 -18.91 13.37
CA SER A 321 -9.75 -19.67 12.37
C SER A 321 -9.11 -19.70 10.97
N SER A 322 -8.30 -18.71 10.61
CA SER A 322 -7.70 -18.57 9.27
C SER A 322 -6.45 -19.44 9.04
N GLY A 323 -5.92 -20.05 10.10
CA GLY A 323 -4.66 -20.82 10.04
C GLY A 323 -3.39 -19.97 10.05
N LEU A 324 -3.49 -18.63 10.02
CA LEU A 324 -2.34 -17.73 10.09
C LEU A 324 -1.59 -17.88 11.43
N LEU A 325 -2.29 -18.02 12.55
CA LEU A 325 -1.64 -18.26 13.85
C LEU A 325 -0.85 -19.57 13.86
N SER A 326 -1.46 -20.65 13.36
CA SER A 326 -0.82 -21.98 13.22
C SER A 326 0.44 -21.90 12.37
N LEU A 327 0.42 -21.08 11.32
CA LEU A 327 1.55 -20.84 10.42
C LEU A 327 2.70 -20.08 11.10
N LEU A 328 2.40 -19.02 11.86
CA LEU A 328 3.40 -18.28 12.65
C LEU A 328 4.04 -19.16 13.73
N LEU A 329 3.22 -19.97 14.41
CA LEU A 329 3.67 -20.96 15.39
C LEU A 329 4.58 -22.02 14.74
N PHE A 330 4.16 -22.56 13.59
CA PHE A 330 4.94 -23.55 12.84
C PHE A 330 6.34 -23.04 12.49
N TRP A 331 6.46 -21.82 11.96
CA TRP A 331 7.77 -21.29 11.57
C TRP A 331 8.63 -20.84 12.74
N THR A 332 8.05 -20.56 13.90
CA THR A 332 8.83 -20.16 15.06
C THR A 332 9.10 -21.29 16.04
N LYS A 333 8.56 -22.48 15.77
CA LYS A 333 8.75 -23.68 16.58
C LYS A 333 10.21 -24.10 16.65
N VAL A 334 10.67 -24.38 17.87
CA VAL A 334 11.92 -25.11 18.13
C VAL A 334 11.57 -26.61 18.14
N VAL A 335 12.06 -27.35 17.13
CA VAL A 335 11.70 -28.75 16.84
C VAL A 335 12.70 -29.73 17.45
N GLU A 336 12.34 -30.39 18.55
CA GLU A 336 13.26 -31.25 19.33
C GLU A 336 13.51 -32.62 18.67
N SER A 337 12.60 -33.09 17.82
CA SER A 337 12.73 -34.39 17.14
C SER A 337 12.02 -34.40 15.78
N PRO A 338 12.38 -35.32 14.86
CA PRO A 338 11.64 -35.51 13.60
C PRO A 338 10.16 -35.88 13.80
N ALA A 339 9.82 -36.56 14.90
CA ALA A 339 8.44 -36.89 15.24
C ALA A 339 7.64 -35.65 15.64
N ASP A 340 8.24 -34.74 16.42
CA ASP A 340 7.65 -33.45 16.77
C ASP A 340 7.42 -32.58 15.52
N TYR A 341 8.39 -32.53 14.60
CA TYR A 341 8.22 -31.85 13.32
C TYR A 341 7.01 -32.35 12.54
N ASN A 342 6.90 -33.68 12.37
CA ASN A 342 5.82 -34.28 11.60
C ASN A 342 4.46 -33.98 12.24
N ARG A 343 4.37 -34.07 13.58
CA ARG A 343 3.16 -33.70 14.32
C ARG A 343 2.75 -32.24 14.06
N VAL A 344 3.67 -31.29 14.24
CA VAL A 344 3.37 -29.87 14.06
C VAL A 344 3.04 -29.58 12.58
N ARG A 345 3.75 -30.20 11.65
CA ARG A 345 3.44 -30.09 10.21
C ARG A 345 2.03 -30.58 9.90
N GLU A 346 1.62 -31.73 10.42
CA GLU A 346 0.26 -32.26 10.22
C GLU A 346 -0.80 -31.33 10.80
N LEU A 347 -0.57 -30.80 12.01
CA LEU A 347 -1.46 -29.79 12.62
C LEU A 347 -1.59 -28.54 11.71
N THR A 348 -0.48 -28.02 11.21
CA THR A 348 -0.51 -26.85 10.31
C THR A 348 -1.18 -27.16 8.97
N GLN A 349 -0.97 -28.35 8.40
CA GLN A 349 -1.61 -28.76 7.13
C GLN A 349 -3.14 -28.88 7.26
N GLN A 350 -3.65 -29.23 8.45
CA GLN A 350 -5.09 -29.24 8.70
C GLN A 350 -5.69 -27.82 8.71
N ARG A 351 -4.87 -26.79 8.97
CA ARG A 351 -5.30 -25.40 9.10
C ARG A 351 -4.99 -24.55 7.87
N VAL A 352 -3.91 -24.86 7.16
CA VAL A 352 -3.39 -24.06 6.03
C VAL A 352 -3.49 -24.86 4.74
N ARG A 353 -4.41 -24.45 3.86
CA ARG A 353 -4.77 -25.18 2.62
C ARG A 353 -3.58 -25.48 1.69
N HIS A 354 -2.58 -24.62 1.67
CA HIS A 354 -1.44 -24.70 0.73
C HIS A 354 -0.08 -24.63 1.43
N LEU A 355 0.09 -25.28 2.60
CA LEU A 355 1.35 -25.26 3.32
C LEU A 355 2.51 -25.76 2.43
N LYS A 356 3.51 -24.89 2.17
CA LYS A 356 4.73 -25.33 1.49
C LYS A 356 5.59 -26.06 2.51
N PRO A 357 5.95 -27.33 2.27
CA PRO A 357 6.85 -28.04 3.16
C PRO A 357 8.21 -27.36 3.11
N LEU A 358 8.76 -27.02 4.28
CA LEU A 358 10.18 -26.73 4.37
C LEU A 358 10.91 -28.03 4.02
N THR A 359 11.71 -27.99 2.95
CA THR A 359 12.46 -29.13 2.44
C THR A 359 13.51 -29.65 3.43
N ASN A 360 13.80 -28.86 4.48
CA ASN A 360 14.53 -29.32 5.64
C ASN A 360 13.97 -28.63 6.91
N PRO A 361 13.52 -29.39 7.93
CA PRO A 361 13.10 -28.85 9.24
C PRO A 361 14.14 -27.93 9.89
N GLN A 362 15.41 -28.09 9.50
CA GLN A 362 16.56 -27.30 9.96
C GLN A 362 16.87 -26.08 9.08
N THR A 363 16.23 -25.90 7.90
CA THR A 363 16.69 -24.90 6.91
C THR A 363 16.26 -23.46 7.17
N ILE A 364 15.20 -23.24 7.95
CA ILE A 364 14.98 -21.88 8.47
C ILE A 364 15.64 -21.74 9.83
N PHE A 365 15.56 -22.80 10.65
CA PHE A 365 15.81 -22.72 12.08
C PHE A 365 16.26 -24.08 12.60
N ASP A 366 17.51 -24.42 12.33
CA ASP A 366 18.16 -25.59 12.92
C ASP A 366 18.23 -25.44 14.45
N ILE A 367 17.84 -26.44 15.23
CA ILE A 367 18.18 -26.46 16.67
C ILE A 367 19.71 -26.48 16.84
N SER A 368 20.44 -27.01 15.85
CA SER A 368 21.90 -26.83 15.77
C SER A 368 22.35 -25.47 15.20
N SER A 369 21.46 -24.60 14.70
CA SER A 369 21.70 -23.16 14.45
C SER A 369 21.43 -22.29 15.68
N LEU A 370 20.75 -22.86 16.68
CA LEU A 370 20.72 -22.39 18.06
C LEU A 370 21.86 -22.97 18.90
N ARG A 371 22.68 -23.88 18.35
CA ARG A 371 24.05 -24.01 18.84
C ARG A 371 24.79 -22.76 18.41
N ALA A 372 25.50 -22.20 19.36
CA ALA A 372 26.38 -21.10 19.15
C ALA A 372 27.22 -21.26 17.87
N GLY A 373 27.11 -20.27 16.95
CA GLY A 373 27.92 -20.25 15.73
C GLY A 373 27.18 -20.02 14.42
N ARG A 374 25.86 -20.25 14.31
CA ARG A 374 25.13 -20.01 13.06
C ARG A 374 23.69 -19.57 13.26
N MET A 375 23.45 -18.40 13.84
CA MET A 375 22.13 -17.77 13.74
C MET A 375 21.73 -17.59 12.27
N GLY A 376 20.43 -17.70 11.95
CA GLY A 376 19.91 -17.25 10.66
C GLY A 376 20.26 -15.78 10.40
N SER A 377 19.83 -15.22 9.27
CA SER A 377 20.07 -13.79 9.01
C SER A 377 19.39 -12.90 10.08
N ALA A 378 19.82 -11.64 10.21
CA ALA A 378 19.22 -10.70 11.16
C ALA A 378 17.70 -10.59 10.99
N GLU A 379 17.25 -10.67 9.74
CA GLU A 379 15.84 -10.69 9.36
C GLU A 379 15.11 -11.92 9.88
N ASP A 380 15.76 -13.08 9.98
CA ASP A 380 15.15 -14.31 10.51
C ASP A 380 14.99 -14.25 12.04
N VAL A 381 15.94 -13.61 12.74
CA VAL A 381 15.81 -13.32 14.19
C VAL A 381 14.66 -12.35 14.44
N GLN A 382 14.58 -11.26 13.67
CA GLN A 382 13.51 -10.27 13.80
C GLN A 382 12.13 -10.89 13.53
N PHE A 383 12.01 -11.74 12.51
CA PHE A 383 10.76 -12.46 12.21
C PHE A 383 10.24 -13.26 13.41
N ARG A 384 11.14 -13.99 14.09
CA ARG A 384 10.79 -14.77 15.28
C ARG A 384 10.30 -13.89 16.41
N ILE A 385 11.04 -12.83 16.72
CA ILE A 385 10.68 -11.89 17.80
C ILE A 385 9.28 -11.33 17.57
N ILE A 386 8.99 -10.87 16.35
CA ILE A 386 7.67 -10.33 15.98
C ILE A 386 6.59 -11.41 16.12
N SER A 387 6.83 -12.60 15.58
CA SER A 387 5.87 -13.70 15.60
C SER A 387 5.58 -14.21 17.02
N TRP A 388 6.60 -14.28 17.88
CA TRP A 388 6.44 -14.63 19.30
C TRP A 388 5.62 -13.58 20.05
N ARG A 389 5.91 -12.29 19.84
CA ARG A 389 5.14 -11.20 20.45
C ARG A 389 3.68 -11.22 19.99
N ALA A 390 3.44 -11.39 18.69
CA ALA A 390 2.10 -11.51 18.12
C ALA A 390 1.33 -12.70 18.71
N THR A 391 1.98 -13.87 18.76
CA THR A 391 1.39 -15.11 19.31
C THR A 391 1.09 -14.96 20.80
N ALA A 392 2.03 -14.46 21.60
CA ALA A 392 1.84 -14.27 23.04
C ALA A 392 0.70 -13.29 23.33
N LEU A 393 0.59 -12.21 22.54
CA LEU A 393 -0.50 -11.26 22.66
C LEU A 393 -1.87 -11.90 22.32
N ALA A 394 -1.96 -12.64 21.21
CA ALA A 394 -3.20 -13.30 20.83
C ALA A 394 -3.60 -14.38 21.86
N ALA A 395 -2.65 -15.20 22.28
CA ALA A 395 -2.88 -16.30 23.22
C ALA A 395 -3.17 -15.83 24.66
N SER A 396 -2.69 -14.66 25.07
CA SER A 396 -3.04 -14.05 26.37
C SER A 396 -4.45 -13.44 26.39
N SER A 397 -5.04 -13.21 25.21
CA SER A 397 -6.30 -12.46 25.05
C SER A 397 -7.47 -13.33 24.60
N ASP A 398 -7.23 -14.49 23.99
CA ASP A 398 -8.29 -15.36 23.44
C ASP A 398 -8.01 -16.85 23.67
N GLU A 399 -9.05 -17.61 24.03
CA GLU A 399 -8.95 -19.02 24.42
C GLU A 399 -8.63 -19.94 23.24
N GLN A 400 -9.13 -19.62 22.04
CA GLN A 400 -8.85 -20.42 20.85
C GLN A 400 -7.38 -20.22 20.43
N CYS A 401 -6.88 -18.98 20.49
CA CYS A 401 -5.46 -18.68 20.29
C CYS A 401 -4.58 -19.40 21.32
N ALA A 402 -4.98 -19.42 22.60
CA ALA A 402 -4.25 -20.11 23.66
C ALA A 402 -4.16 -21.62 23.42
N LYS A 403 -5.27 -22.27 23.06
CA LYS A 403 -5.32 -23.71 22.71
C LYS A 403 -4.44 -24.03 21.51
N GLU A 404 -4.46 -23.17 20.48
CA GLU A 404 -3.58 -23.35 19.32
C GLU A 404 -2.10 -23.22 19.74
N ALA A 405 -1.73 -22.22 20.53
CA ALA A 405 -0.37 -22.06 21.04
C ALA A 405 0.09 -23.26 21.92
N GLU A 406 -0.80 -23.82 22.73
CA GLU A 406 -0.55 -25.03 23.52
C GLU A 406 -0.31 -26.27 22.64
N ASN A 407 -1.16 -26.48 21.63
CA ASN A 407 -1.05 -27.61 20.69
C ASN A 407 0.30 -27.62 19.95
N PHE A 408 0.85 -26.43 19.70
CA PHE A 408 2.15 -26.23 19.08
C PHE A 408 3.29 -26.18 20.12
N GLY A 409 3.02 -26.30 21.42
CA GLY A 409 4.03 -26.29 22.48
C GLY A 409 4.81 -24.98 22.54
N PHE A 410 4.12 -23.84 22.42
CA PHE A 410 4.73 -22.51 22.34
C PHE A 410 5.56 -22.17 23.59
N ILE A 411 5.07 -22.46 24.80
CA ILE A 411 5.81 -22.23 26.06
C ILE A 411 7.14 -22.98 26.06
N ARG A 412 7.13 -24.27 25.70
CA ARG A 412 8.35 -25.09 25.63
C ARG A 412 9.37 -24.50 24.65
N THR A 413 8.90 -23.97 23.52
CA THR A 413 9.75 -23.28 22.55
C THR A 413 10.41 -22.02 23.12
N LEU A 414 9.69 -21.23 23.92
CA LEU A 414 10.26 -20.07 24.60
C LEU A 414 11.27 -20.47 25.69
N LEU A 415 10.95 -21.49 26.50
CA LEU A 415 11.84 -21.99 27.56
C LEU A 415 13.13 -22.59 26.99
N ALA A 416 13.04 -23.40 25.94
CA ALA A 416 14.22 -23.97 25.26
C ALA A 416 15.16 -22.88 24.71
N THR A 417 14.63 -21.69 24.40
CA THR A 417 15.46 -20.54 23.97
C THR A 417 16.26 -19.96 25.14
N LEU A 418 15.73 -20.00 26.36
CA LEU A 418 16.39 -19.48 27.57
C LEU A 418 17.43 -20.46 28.16
N GLU A 419 17.26 -21.76 27.95
CA GLU A 419 18.18 -22.80 28.44
C GLU A 419 19.49 -22.89 27.64
N GLY A 420 19.57 -22.30 26.45
CA GLY A 420 20.69 -22.39 25.51
C GLY A 420 21.96 -21.57 25.84
N GLY A 421 22.21 -21.26 27.12
CA GLY A 421 23.13 -20.23 27.61
C GLY A 421 24.65 -20.37 27.35
N ASP A 422 25.13 -21.33 26.54
CA ASP A 422 26.56 -21.46 26.20
C ASP A 422 26.81 -21.06 24.73
N VAL A 423 27.02 -19.76 24.49
CA VAL A 423 27.19 -19.20 23.15
C VAL A 423 28.68 -19.11 22.72
N SER A 424 29.29 -20.20 22.25
CA SER A 424 30.50 -20.16 21.39
C SER A 424 30.21 -19.78 19.92
N GLY A 425 30.32 -18.50 19.53
CA GLY A 425 30.54 -18.10 18.12
C GLY A 425 29.40 -17.44 17.32
N GLY A 426 28.27 -17.08 17.95
CA GLY A 426 27.27 -16.17 17.37
C GLY A 426 27.44 -14.73 17.89
N SER A 427 26.87 -13.72 17.21
CA SER A 427 26.78 -12.37 17.80
C SER A 427 25.94 -12.43 19.08
N THR A 428 26.55 -12.19 20.23
CA THR A 428 25.91 -12.16 21.55
C THR A 428 24.70 -11.24 21.61
N GLU A 429 24.66 -10.21 20.74
CA GLU A 429 23.56 -9.25 20.64
C GLU A 429 22.24 -9.90 20.20
N TYR A 430 22.25 -10.82 19.23
CA TYR A 430 21.01 -11.43 18.74
C TYR A 430 20.47 -12.50 19.70
N ALA A 431 21.36 -13.21 20.40
CA ALA A 431 20.98 -14.12 21.47
C ALA A 431 20.27 -13.35 22.60
N ALA A 432 20.85 -12.24 23.06
CA ALA A 432 20.23 -11.38 24.07
C ALA A 432 18.86 -10.84 23.63
N LYS A 433 18.70 -10.46 22.34
CA LYS A 433 17.39 -10.02 21.80
C LYS A 433 16.35 -11.13 21.78
N LEU A 434 16.75 -12.37 21.51
CA LEU A 434 15.84 -13.53 21.54
C LEU A 434 15.45 -13.91 22.97
N GLU A 435 16.40 -13.88 23.90
CA GLU A 435 16.14 -14.10 25.33
C GLU A 435 15.17 -13.05 25.88
N ASP A 436 15.42 -11.76 25.62
CA ASP A 436 14.51 -10.67 26.00
C ASP A 436 13.11 -10.84 25.40
N ALA A 437 13.03 -11.18 24.11
CA ALA A 437 11.75 -11.42 23.46
C ALA A 437 11.01 -12.64 24.04
N ALA A 438 11.73 -13.71 24.39
CA ALA A 438 11.16 -14.90 25.00
C ALA A 438 10.64 -14.62 26.41
N LEU A 439 11.42 -13.91 27.24
CA LEU A 439 10.98 -13.46 28.57
C LEU A 439 9.77 -12.54 28.48
N SER A 440 9.77 -11.58 27.55
CA SER A 440 8.65 -10.67 27.32
C SER A 440 7.38 -11.43 26.90
N ALA A 441 7.51 -12.43 26.01
CA ALA A 441 6.40 -13.28 25.61
C ALA A 441 5.86 -14.12 26.78
N LEU A 442 6.74 -14.74 27.59
CA LEU A 442 6.35 -15.50 28.77
C LEU A 442 5.65 -14.61 29.81
N SER A 443 6.18 -13.43 30.11
CA SER A 443 5.56 -12.46 31.03
C SER A 443 4.14 -12.12 30.58
N ARG A 444 3.96 -11.85 29.27
CA ARG A 444 2.65 -11.53 28.71
C ARG A 444 1.65 -12.68 28.80
N LEU A 445 2.10 -13.91 28.57
CA LEU A 445 1.26 -15.10 28.74
C LEU A 445 0.84 -15.31 30.21
N LEU A 446 1.69 -14.97 31.17
CA LEU A 446 1.40 -15.06 32.60
C LEU A 446 0.42 -13.97 33.06
N GLU A 447 0.62 -12.74 32.58
CA GLU A 447 -0.24 -11.59 32.87
C GLU A 447 -1.63 -11.70 32.24
N GLY A 448 -1.75 -12.39 31.10
CA GLY A 448 -2.97 -12.56 30.33
C GLY A 448 -4.16 -13.17 31.09
N ASP A 449 -5.37 -12.87 30.61
CA ASP A 449 -6.63 -13.26 31.26
C ASP A 449 -7.06 -14.71 30.92
N VAL A 450 -6.40 -15.37 29.96
CA VAL A 450 -6.85 -16.64 29.39
C VAL A 450 -5.74 -17.71 29.27
N GLY A 451 -6.13 -18.97 29.50
CA GLY A 451 -5.62 -20.14 28.77
C GLY A 451 -4.33 -20.82 29.24
N LEU A 452 -3.21 -20.12 29.24
CA LEU A 452 -1.89 -20.78 29.35
C LEU A 452 -1.33 -20.86 30.78
N ARG A 453 -1.96 -20.23 31.77
CA ARG A 453 -1.52 -20.28 33.19
C ARG A 453 -1.47 -21.71 33.75
N LYS A 454 -2.37 -22.62 33.30
CA LYS A 454 -2.33 -24.04 33.70
C LYS A 454 -1.17 -24.78 33.06
N ALA A 455 -0.93 -24.57 31.76
CA ALA A 455 0.21 -25.16 31.05
C ALA A 455 1.58 -24.64 31.52
N PHE A 456 1.62 -23.53 32.27
CA PHE A 456 2.80 -23.04 32.98
C PHE A 456 2.99 -23.66 34.37
N ALA A 457 1.92 -24.16 34.98
CA ALA A 457 1.95 -24.76 36.31
C ALA A 457 2.37 -26.24 36.26
N ASP A 458 2.08 -26.91 35.14
CA ASP A 458 2.54 -28.25 34.76
C ASP A 458 3.95 -28.20 34.17
#